data_AF-A0A537MP19-F1
#
_entry.id   AF-A0A537MP19-F1
#
_cell.length_a   1.000
_cell.length_b   1.000
_cell.length_c   1.000
_cell.angle_alpha   90.00
_cell.angle_beta   90.00
_cell.angle_gamma   90.00
#
_symmetry.space_group_name_H-M   'P 1'
#
loop_
_entity.id
_entity.type
_entity.pdbx_description
1 polymer ?
#
loop_
_entity_poly.entity_id
_entity_poly.type
_entity_poly.pdbx_seq_one_letter_code
_entity_poly.pdbx_strand_id
1 'polypeptide(L)'
;MKASPGTNPSPPVIFPTYRFENPSHDDHAVTMGGWSYLWAGLFGALYVATKGHHRQIGKAVLINIGFLALYIAIAGASSALAPVVQLGVIVLLVPFLVILQGRAMIRLIRNGFRRRGWWVQRA
;
A
#
# COMPACT_ATOMS: atom_id res chain seq x y z
N MET A 1 -41.30 4.72 -7.64
CA MET A 1 -39.97 5.09 -8.15
C MET A 1 -39.16 5.66 -6.99
N LYS A 2 -38.18 4.91 -6.48
CA LYS A 2 -37.39 5.28 -5.29
C LYS A 2 -36.16 6.05 -5.78
N ALA A 3 -35.99 7.29 -5.32
CA ALA A 3 -34.92 8.17 -5.75
C ALA A 3 -33.54 7.54 -5.48
N SER A 4 -32.67 7.58 -6.50
CA SER A 4 -31.27 7.16 -6.42
C SER A 4 -30.54 8.08 -5.42
N PRO A 5 -29.87 7.55 -4.37
CA PRO A 5 -29.15 8.38 -3.42
C PRO A 5 -28.00 9.07 -4.16
N GLY A 6 -27.97 10.40 -4.10
CA GLY A 6 -26.92 11.21 -4.69
C GLY A 6 -25.54 10.73 -4.24
N THR A 7 -24.71 10.33 -5.21
CA THR A 7 -23.31 10.00 -4.97
C THR A 7 -22.56 11.29 -4.68
N ASN A 8 -22.58 11.73 -3.42
CA ASN A 8 -21.60 12.71 -2.95
C ASN A 8 -20.21 12.09 -3.15
N PRO A 9 -19.31 12.72 -3.93
CA PRO A 9 -17.95 12.24 -4.05
C PRO A 9 -17.32 12.33 -2.65
N SER A 10 -17.08 11.18 -2.03
CA SER A 10 -16.34 11.12 -0.77
C SER A 10 -15.01 11.85 -0.97
N PRO A 11 -14.57 12.70 -0.02
CA PRO A 11 -13.31 13.41 -0.14
C PRO A 11 -12.18 12.42 -0.45
N PRO A 12 -11.15 12.81 -1.22
CA PRO A 12 -10.07 11.90 -1.61
C PRO A 12 -9.33 11.41 -0.36
N VAL A 13 -9.74 10.24 0.14
CA VAL A 13 -9.12 9.62 1.31
C VAL A 13 -7.73 9.12 0.91
N ILE A 14 -6.69 9.67 1.54
CA ILE A 14 -5.29 9.31 1.31
C ILE A 14 -5.07 7.82 1.66
N PHE A 15 -5.73 7.34 2.71
CA PHE A 15 -5.71 5.94 3.14
C PHE A 15 -7.12 5.34 3.11
N PRO A 16 -7.59 4.88 1.94
CA PRO A 16 -8.91 4.27 1.88
C PRO A 16 -8.92 2.94 2.61
N THR A 17 -9.97 2.75 3.41
CA THR A 17 -10.23 1.45 4.02
C THR A 17 -10.83 0.54 2.96
N TYR A 18 -10.30 -0.67 2.83
CA TYR A 18 -10.87 -1.70 1.96
C TYR A 18 -11.41 -2.84 2.79
N ARG A 19 -12.63 -3.27 2.49
CA ARG A 19 -13.20 -4.52 2.98
C ARG A 19 -13.22 -5.52 1.82
N PHE A 20 -12.62 -6.68 2.05
CA PHE A 20 -12.56 -7.78 1.11
C PHE A 20 -13.47 -8.88 1.62
N GLU A 21 -14.52 -9.20 0.87
CA GLU A 21 -15.48 -10.24 1.23
C GLU A 21 -15.32 -11.44 0.29
N ASN A 22 -15.26 -12.65 0.87
CA ASN A 22 -15.16 -13.88 0.12
C ASN A 22 -16.56 -14.35 -0.33
N PRO A 23 -16.89 -14.37 -1.64
CA PRO A 23 -18.21 -14.81 -2.09
C PRO A 23 -18.50 -16.29 -1.83
N SER A 24 -17.50 -17.10 -1.50
CA SER A 24 -17.68 -18.53 -1.24
C SER A 24 -17.82 -18.87 0.25
N HIS A 25 -17.49 -17.96 1.17
CA HIS A 25 -17.59 -18.18 2.62
C HIS A 25 -18.07 -16.87 3.26
N ASP A 26 -19.34 -16.81 3.66
CA ASP A 26 -20.02 -15.59 4.14
C ASP A 26 -19.33 -14.88 5.32
N ASP A 27 -18.46 -15.56 6.08
CA ASP A 27 -17.85 -15.01 7.30
C ASP A 27 -16.39 -14.53 7.17
N HIS A 28 -15.75 -14.68 6.01
CA HIS A 28 -14.37 -14.22 5.84
C HIS A 28 -14.28 -12.83 5.20
N ALA A 29 -14.36 -11.80 6.07
CA ALA A 29 -14.08 -10.41 5.69
C ALA A 29 -12.67 -9.99 6.15
N VAL A 30 -11.83 -9.52 5.23
CA VAL A 30 -10.52 -8.91 5.53
C VAL A 30 -10.65 -7.40 5.40
N THR A 31 -10.37 -6.66 6.46
CA THR A 31 -10.37 -5.18 6.44
C THR A 31 -8.95 -4.66 6.42
N MET A 32 -8.65 -3.75 5.48
CA MET A 32 -7.38 -3.05 5.35
C MET A 32 -7.60 -1.56 5.56
N GLY A 33 -7.31 -1.08 6.78
CA GLY A 33 -7.36 0.33 7.13
C GLY A 33 -5.99 1.04 7.01
N GLY A 34 -5.89 2.24 7.55
CA GLY A 34 -4.67 3.07 7.50
C GLY A 34 -3.40 2.36 7.99
N TRP A 35 -3.48 1.61 9.09
CA TRP A 35 -2.35 0.84 9.62
C TRP A 35 -1.81 -0.19 8.62
N SER A 36 -2.67 -0.80 7.80
CA SER A 36 -2.24 -1.76 6.78
C SER A 36 -1.28 -1.13 5.76
N TYR A 37 -1.39 0.17 5.48
CA TYR A 37 -0.46 0.88 4.60
C TYR A 37 0.91 1.04 5.24
N LEU A 38 0.95 1.33 6.53
CA LEU A 38 2.20 1.47 7.28
C LEU A 38 2.93 0.13 7.36
N TRP A 39 2.22 -0.94 7.74
CA TRP A 39 2.76 -2.30 7.76
C TRP A 39 3.17 -2.76 6.35
N ALA A 40 2.39 -2.45 5.32
CA ALA A 40 2.75 -2.77 3.94
C ALA A 40 3.96 -1.99 3.43
N GLY A 41 4.17 -0.75 3.90
CA GLY A 41 5.34 0.06 3.55
C GLY A 41 6.60 -0.45 4.22
N LEU A 42 6.53 -0.74 5.53
CA LEU A 42 7.67 -1.20 6.32
C LEU A 42 8.12 -2.62 5.96
N PHE A 43 7.17 -3.54 5.80
CA PHE A 43 7.48 -4.96 5.57
C PHE A 43 7.38 -5.37 4.11
N GLY A 44 6.84 -4.52 3.24
CA GLY A 44 6.86 -4.68 1.79
C GLY A 44 6.31 -6.04 1.33
N ALA A 45 7.14 -6.78 0.59
CA ALA A 45 6.81 -8.11 0.08
C ALA A 45 6.48 -9.14 1.18
N LEU A 46 7.06 -9.02 2.39
CA LEU A 46 6.74 -9.91 3.50
C LEU A 46 5.28 -9.74 3.93
N TYR A 47 4.80 -8.49 4.02
CA TYR A 47 3.40 -8.22 4.31
C TYR A 47 2.47 -8.79 3.24
N VAL A 48 2.83 -8.67 1.95
CA VAL A 48 2.07 -9.29 0.85
C VAL A 48 2.01 -10.81 0.99
N ALA A 49 3.12 -11.45 1.39
CA ALA A 49 3.19 -12.90 1.60
C ALA A 49 2.26 -13.36 2.74
N THR A 50 2.20 -12.62 3.86
CA THR A 50 1.28 -12.94 4.98
C THR A 50 -0.20 -12.91 4.57
N LYS A 51 -0.56 -12.18 3.51
CA LYS A 51 -1.92 -12.14 2.96
C LYS A 51 -2.21 -13.29 1.98
N GLY A 52 -1.32 -14.27 1.83
CA GLY A 52 -1.55 -15.49 1.06
C GLY A 52 -1.51 -15.31 -0.47
N HIS A 53 -0.88 -14.24 -0.97
CA HIS A 53 -0.87 -13.87 -2.40
C HIS A 53 0.42 -14.30 -3.12
N HIS A 54 0.74 -15.60 -3.09
CA HIS A 54 1.99 -16.14 -3.65
C HIS A 54 2.26 -15.76 -5.12
N ARG A 55 1.23 -15.74 -5.97
CA ARG A 55 1.33 -15.32 -7.38
C ARG A 55 1.77 -13.87 -7.58
N GLN A 56 1.65 -13.03 -6.56
CA GLN A 56 2.03 -11.62 -6.65
C GLN A 56 3.33 -11.31 -5.91
N ILE A 57 3.93 -12.28 -5.21
CA ILE A 57 5.18 -12.10 -4.48
C ILE A 57 6.28 -11.60 -5.41
N GLY A 58 6.41 -12.15 -6.63
CA GLY A 58 7.44 -11.67 -7.58
C GLY A 58 7.31 -10.18 -7.90
N LYS A 59 6.09 -9.67 -8.06
CA LYS A 59 5.85 -8.23 -8.25
C LYS A 59 6.12 -7.42 -6.98
N ALA A 60 5.80 -7.96 -5.81
CA ALA A 60 6.09 -7.32 -4.53
C ALA A 60 7.61 -7.21 -4.30
N VAL A 61 8.37 -8.27 -4.61
CA VAL A 61 9.83 -8.27 -4.54
C VAL A 61 10.41 -7.23 -5.49
N LEU A 62 9.90 -7.12 -6.72
CA LEU A 62 10.34 -6.10 -7.67
C LEU A 62 10.08 -4.68 -7.16
N ILE A 63 8.92 -4.42 -6.53
CA ILE A 63 8.64 -3.13 -5.89
C ILE A 63 9.63 -2.88 -4.76
N ASN A 64 9.90 -3.87 -3.89
CA ASN A 64 10.89 -3.74 -2.81
C ASN A 64 12.29 -3.40 -3.35
N ILE A 65 12.75 -4.07 -4.41
CA ILE A 65 14.04 -3.79 -5.04
C ILE A 65 14.05 -2.36 -5.61
N GLY A 66 12.97 -1.93 -6.27
CA GLY A 66 12.85 -0.56 -6.79
C GLY A 66 12.93 0.50 -5.69
N PHE A 67 12.23 0.30 -4.57
CA PHE A 67 12.32 1.22 -3.42
C PHE A 67 13.69 1.15 -2.74
N LEU A 68 14.30 -0.02 -2.62
CA LEU A 68 15.67 -0.15 -2.10
C LEU A 68 16.68 0.64 -2.94
N ALA A 69 16.62 0.50 -4.27
CA ALA A 69 17.46 1.25 -5.19
C ALA A 69 17.23 2.77 -5.04
N LEU A 70 15.97 3.19 -4.87
CA LEU A 70 15.62 4.59 -4.63
C LEU A 70 16.19 5.11 -3.30
N TYR A 71 16.10 4.33 -2.21
CA TYR A 71 16.71 4.69 -0.92
C TYR A 71 18.23 4.83 -1.04
N ILE A 72 18.90 3.90 -1.72
CA ILE A 72 20.35 3.96 -1.97
C ILE A 72 20.70 5.21 -2.78
N ALA A 73 19.96 5.50 -3.85
CA ALA A 73 20.18 6.68 -4.68
C ALA A 73 20.02 7.99 -3.89
N ILE A 74 18.99 8.09 -3.05
CA ILE A 74 18.75 9.25 -2.19
C ILE A 74 19.85 9.38 -1.14
N ALA A 75 20.20 8.30 -0.46
CA ALA A 75 21.26 8.31 0.53
C ALA A 75 22.59 8.75 -0.09
N GLY A 76 22.95 8.18 -1.25
CA GLY A 76 24.13 8.55 -2.03
C GLY A 76 24.11 10.01 -2.47
N ALA A 77 23.01 10.48 -3.07
CA ALA A 77 22.88 11.88 -3.50
C ALA A 77 22.92 12.86 -2.31
N SER A 78 22.31 12.49 -1.18
CA SER A 78 22.29 13.32 0.02
C SER A 78 23.63 13.40 0.74
N SER A 79 24.56 12.48 0.47
CA SER A 79 25.87 12.45 1.12
C SER A 79 26.77 13.63 0.77
N ALA A 80 26.50 14.32 -0.36
CA ALA A 80 27.20 15.54 -0.76
C ALA A 80 26.62 16.81 -0.12
N LEU A 81 25.52 16.71 0.63
CA LEU A 81 24.86 17.85 1.27
C LEU A 81 25.45 18.12 2.66
N ALA A 82 25.25 19.35 3.14
CA ALA A 82 25.58 19.67 4.52
C ALA A 82 24.78 18.78 5.50
N PRO A 83 25.35 18.36 6.65
CA PRO A 83 24.72 17.39 7.55
C PRO A 83 23.29 17.75 7.98
N VAL A 84 23.02 19.03 8.25
CA VAL A 84 21.68 19.51 8.64
C VAL A 84 20.67 19.35 7.50
N VAL A 85 21.10 19.59 6.26
CA VAL A 85 20.25 19.45 5.07
C VAL A 85 20.01 17.98 4.78
N GLN A 86 21.05 17.15 4.90
CA GLN A 86 20.94 15.69 4.77
C GLN A 86 19.92 15.12 5.77
N LEU A 87 19.98 15.53 7.03
CA LEU A 87 18.99 15.17 8.06
C LEU A 87 17.57 15.57 7.66
N GLY A 88 17.38 16.81 7.18
CA GLY A 88 16.08 17.29 6.71
C GLY A 88 15.53 16.44 5.56
N VAL A 89 16.37 16.09 4.58
CA VAL A 89 15.99 15.22 3.45
C VAL A 89 15.57 13.84 3.96
N ILE A 90 16.35 13.21 4.84
CA ILE A 90 16.05 11.87 5.36
C ILE A 90 14.74 11.89 6.15
N VAL A 91 14.57 12.84 7.08
CA VAL A 91 13.40 12.90 7.96
C VAL A 91 12.10 13.14 7.19
N LEU A 92 12.13 13.92 6.10
CA LEU A 92 10.92 14.21 5.32
C LEU A 92 10.66 13.17 4.23
N LEU A 93 11.71 12.73 3.54
CA LEU A 93 11.58 11.91 2.34
C LEU A 93 11.38 10.42 2.68
N VAL A 94 12.01 9.92 3.73
CA VAL A 94 11.86 8.50 4.12
C VAL A 94 10.43 8.16 4.50
N PRO A 95 9.72 8.89 5.38
CA PRO A 95 8.33 8.60 5.70
C PRO A 95 7.42 8.67 4.46
N PHE A 96 7.68 9.64 3.58
CA PHE A 96 6.96 9.77 2.33
C PHE A 96 7.12 8.53 1.42
N LEU A 97 8.34 8.03 1.29
CA LEU A 97 8.62 6.83 0.50
C LEU A 97 8.02 5.57 1.12
N VAL A 98 8.03 5.43 2.45
CA VAL A 98 7.36 4.32 3.14
C VAL A 98 5.86 4.32 2.83
N ILE A 99 5.21 5.49 2.86
CA ILE A 99 3.79 5.62 2.50
C ILE A 99 3.57 5.22 1.03
N LEU A 100 4.42 5.69 0.13
CA LEU A 100 4.30 5.39 -1.30
C LEU A 100 4.48 3.88 -1.58
N GLN A 101 5.46 3.25 -0.95
CA GLN A 101 5.71 1.81 -1.01
C GLN A 101 4.51 1.03 -0.47
N GLY A 102 3.98 1.43 0.69
CA GLY A 102 2.79 0.83 1.28
C GLY A 102 1.58 0.91 0.35
N ARG A 103 1.35 2.05 -0.31
CA ARG A 103 0.27 2.21 -1.29
C ARG A 103 0.45 1.28 -2.50
N ALA A 104 1.67 1.11 -3.00
CA ALA A 104 1.96 0.19 -4.10
C ALA A 104 1.66 -1.27 -3.70
N MET A 105 2.07 -1.68 -2.50
CA MET A 105 1.81 -3.02 -1.97
C MET A 105 0.33 -3.29 -1.72
N ILE A 106 -0.41 -2.34 -1.14
CA ILE A 106 -1.87 -2.50 -0.95
C ILE A 106 -2.60 -2.58 -2.30
N ARG A 107 -2.21 -1.80 -3.31
CA ARG A 107 -2.76 -1.92 -4.67
C ARG A 107 -2.51 -3.31 -5.25
N LEU A 108 -1.33 -3.86 -5.02
CA LEU A 108 -0.99 -5.22 -5.43
C LEU A 108 -1.97 -6.22 -4.80
N ILE A 109 -2.07 -6.21 -3.48
CA ILE A 109 -2.95 -7.11 -2.72
C ILE A 109 -4.41 -6.97 -3.17
N ARG A 110 -4.89 -5.73 -3.37
CA ARG A 110 -6.25 -5.47 -3.89
C ARG A 110 -6.48 -6.15 -5.24
N ASN A 111 -5.51 -6.06 -6.15
CA ASN A 111 -5.58 -6.73 -7.45
C ASN A 111 -5.50 -8.26 -7.29
N GLY A 112 -4.86 -8.75 -6.23
CA GLY A 112 -4.78 -10.16 -5.88
C GLY A 112 -6.14 -10.74 -5.48
N PHE A 113 -6.82 -10.06 -4.55
CA PHE A 113 -8.18 -10.39 -4.13
C PHE A 113 -9.15 -10.34 -5.30
N ARG A 114 -9.13 -9.26 -6.10
CA ARG A 114 -10.01 -9.12 -7.27
C ARG A 114 -9.82 -10.26 -8.30
N ARG A 115 -8.58 -10.72 -8.52
CA ARG A 115 -8.30 -11.85 -9.42
C ARG A 115 -8.77 -13.20 -8.89
N ARG A 116 -8.97 -13.33 -7.58
CA ARG A 116 -9.55 -14.52 -6.94
C ARG A 116 -11.09 -14.47 -6.88
N GLY A 117 -11.71 -13.46 -7.48
CA GLY A 117 -13.16 -13.29 -7.48
C GLY A 117 -13.72 -12.66 -6.20
N TRP A 118 -12.89 -12.17 -5.30
CA TRP A 118 -13.36 -11.52 -4.08
C TRP A 118 -14.00 -10.16 -4.38
N TRP A 119 -15.07 -9.85 -3.63
CA TRP A 119 -15.72 -8.54 -3.71
C TRP A 119 -14.87 -7.54 -2.93
N VAL A 120 -14.54 -6.42 -3.59
CA VAL A 120 -13.70 -5.36 -3.02
C VAL A 120 -14.57 -4.13 -2.82
N GLN A 121 -14.89 -3.82 -1.58
CA GLN A 121 -15.64 -2.60 -1.24
C GLN A 121 -14.72 -1.59 -0.55
N ARG A 122 -14.87 -0.32 -0.91
CA ARG A 122 -14.22 0.78 -0.21
C ARG A 122 -15.13 1.18 0.95
N ALA A 123 -14.62 1.09 2.17
CA ALA A 123 -15.31 1.46 3.39
C ALA A 123 -14.92 2.88 3.82
#